data_AF-A0A142JHT1-F1
#
_entry.id   AF-A0A142JHT1-F1
#
_cell.length_a   1.000
_cell.length_b   1.000
_cell.length_c   1.000
_cell.angle_alpha   90.00
_cell.angle_beta   90.00
_cell.angle_gamma   90.00
#
_symmetry.space_group_name_H-M   'P 1'
#
loop_
_entity.id
_entity.type
_entity.pdbx_description
1 polymer ?
#
loop_
_entity_poly.entity_id
_entity_poly.type
_entity_poly.pdbx_seq_one_letter_code
_entity_poly.pdbx_strand_id
1 'polypeptide(L)' 'MDPADVIAAFQQLALDEELELDVDDAVAGLAQILADERMPEEVRVALEMVGATLYRVGLERRMGPVGEEG' A
#
# COMPACT_ATOMS: atom_id res chain seq x y z
N MET A 1 -8.97 15.65 -7.01
CA MET A 1 -8.45 15.38 -5.66
C MET A 1 -6.98 15.75 -5.70
N ASP A 2 -6.52 16.59 -4.79
CA ASP A 2 -5.11 16.99 -4.73
C ASP A 2 -4.28 15.83 -4.15
N PRO A 3 -3.03 15.60 -4.60
CA PRO A 3 -2.12 14.66 -3.95
C PRO A 3 -2.06 14.81 -2.41
N ALA A 4 -2.14 16.02 -1.88
CA ALA A 4 -2.17 16.28 -0.45
C ALA A 4 -3.41 15.69 0.23
N ASP A 5 -4.58 15.75 -0.41
CA ASP A 5 -5.83 15.17 0.11
C ASP A 5 -5.71 13.64 0.19
N VAL A 6 -5.10 13.02 -0.83
CA VAL A 6 -4.88 11.56 -0.89
C VAL A 6 -3.93 11.11 0.22
N ILE A 7 -2.83 11.85 0.42
CA ILE A 7 -1.86 11.56 1.49
C ILE A 7 -2.52 11.69 2.86
N ALA A 8 -3.32 12.73 3.08
CA ALA A 8 -4.04 12.92 4.34
C ALA A 8 -5.02 11.76 4.63
N ALA A 9 -5.73 11.27 3.61
CA ALA A 9 -6.60 10.10 3.75
C ALA A 9 -5.82 8.83 4.14
N PHE A 10 -4.68 8.58 3.52
CA PHE A 10 -3.83 7.43 3.89
C PHE A 10 -3.28 7.56 5.31
N GLN A 11 -2.87 8.76 5.73
CA GLN A 11 -2.40 8.99 7.09
C GLN A 11 -3.50 8.76 8.12
N GLN A 12 -4.73 9.21 7.83
CA GLN A 12 -5.88 8.94 8.70
C GLN A 12 -6.16 7.45 8.81
N LEU A 13 -6.22 6.73 7.68
CA LEU A 13 -6.41 5.28 7.67
C LEU A 13 -5.31 4.51 8.43
N ALA A 14 -4.06 4.97 8.36
CA ALA A 14 -2.94 4.35 9.04
C ALA A 14 -2.92 4.60 10.56
N LEU A 15 -3.63 5.64 11.04
CA LEU A 15 -3.72 6.01 12.45
C LEU A 15 -5.01 5.51 13.10
N ASP A 16 -5.92 4.95 12.31
CA ASP A 16 -7.19 4.42 12.79
C ASP A 16 -6.96 3.03 13.41
N GLU A 17 -6.91 2.98 14.74
CA GLU A 17 -6.72 1.75 15.51
C GLU A 17 -7.96 0.85 15.54
N GLU A 18 -9.14 1.37 15.16
CA GLU A 18 -10.37 0.57 15.04
C GLU A 18 -10.49 -0.11 13.68
N LEU A 19 -9.69 0.32 12.70
CA LEU A 19 -9.69 -0.22 11.34
C LEU A 19 -8.68 -1.37 11.20
N GLU A 20 -9.15 -2.62 11.26
CA GLU A 20 -8.34 -3.75 10.81
C GLU A 20 -8.21 -3.73 9.28
N LEU A 21 -7.06 -3.27 8.79
CA LEU A 21 -6.66 -3.41 7.39
C LEU A 21 -5.92 -4.72 7.20
N ASP A 22 -6.65 -5.77 6.83
CA ASP A 22 -6.03 -6.99 6.38
C ASP A 22 -5.23 -6.72 5.09
N VAL A 23 -3.94 -7.07 5.11
CA VAL A 23 -3.02 -6.77 4.02
C VAL A 23 -3.40 -7.54 2.75
N ASP A 24 -3.90 -8.77 2.89
CA ASP A 24 -4.29 -9.59 1.76
C ASP A 24 -5.57 -9.03 1.11
N ASP A 25 -6.54 -8.58 1.90
CA ASP A 25 -7.75 -7.90 1.39
C ASP A 25 -7.42 -6.58 0.70
N ALA A 26 -6.50 -5.78 1.28
CA ALA A 26 -6.05 -4.53 0.67
C ALA A 26 -5.32 -4.77 -0.66
N VAL A 27 -4.47 -5.79 -0.73
CA VAL A 27 -3.76 -6.19 -1.96
C VAL A 27 -4.75 -6.71 -3.00
N ALA A 28 -5.73 -7.52 -2.59
CA ALA A 28 -6.79 -8.01 -3.48
C ALA A 28 -7.62 -6.86 -4.07
N GLY A 29 -8.00 -5.89 -3.24
CA GLY A 29 -8.72 -4.69 -3.68
C GLY A 29 -7.91 -3.85 -4.67
N LEU A 30 -6.61 -3.63 -4.40
CA LEU A 30 -5.71 -2.93 -5.33
C LEU A 30 -5.58 -3.69 -6.65
N ALA A 31 -5.39 -5.01 -6.61
CA ALA A 31 -5.29 -5.83 -7.81
C ALA A 31 -6.57 -5.78 -8.66
N GLN A 32 -7.75 -5.75 -8.02
CA GLN A 32 -9.02 -5.62 -8.72
C GLN A 32 -9.18 -4.25 -9.39
N ILE A 33 -8.73 -3.18 -8.73
CA ILE A 33 -8.71 -1.82 -9.31
C ILE A 33 -7.76 -1.77 -10.51
N LEU A 34 -6.57 -2.36 -10.39
CA LEU A 34 -5.61 -2.45 -11.48
C LEU A 34 -6.13 -3.34 -12.63
N ALA A 35 -7.05 -4.27 -12.39
CA ALA A 35 -7.65 -5.06 -13.47
C ALA A 35 -8.61 -4.26 -14.36
N ASP A 36 -9.01 -3.03 -14.00
CA ASP A 36 -9.86 -2.19 -14.85
C ASP A 36 -9.09 -1.69 -16.08
N GLU A 37 -9.47 -2.19 -17.26
CA GLU A 37 -8.87 -1.84 -18.56
C GLU A 37 -9.06 -0.37 -18.94
N ARG A 38 -9.98 0.35 -18.29
CA ARG A 38 -10.24 1.77 -18.52
C ARG A 38 -9.27 2.67 -17.75
N MET A 39 -8.46 2.11 -16.86
CA MET A 39 -7.46 2.85 -16.11
C MET A 39 -6.34 3.34 -17.05
N PRO A 40 -6.00 4.65 -17.03
CA PRO A 40 -4.86 5.15 -17.77
C PRO A 40 -3.57 4.42 -17.38
N GLU A 41 -2.74 4.08 -18.37
CA GLU A 41 -1.52 3.29 -18.17
C GLU A 41 -0.55 3.96 -17.18
N GLU A 42 -0.44 5.28 -17.22
CA GLU A 42 0.44 6.05 -16.32
C GLU A 42 -0.03 5.95 -14.85
N VAL A 43 -1.35 5.92 -14.64
CA VAL A 43 -1.95 5.76 -13.31
C VAL A 43 -1.72 4.33 -12.81
N ARG A 44 -1.90 3.33 -13.69
CA ARG A 44 -1.63 1.93 -13.39
C ARG A 44 -0.18 1.72 -12.96
N VAL A 45 0.78 2.22 -13.75
CA VAL A 45 2.22 2.11 -13.44
C VAL A 45 2.56 2.80 -12.11
N ALA A 46 2.00 3.99 -11.85
CA ALA A 46 2.22 4.68 -10.58
C ALA A 46 1.71 3.87 -9.38
N LEU A 47 0.52 3.27 -9.49
CA LEU A 47 -0.06 2.44 -8.44
C LEU A 47 0.70 1.12 -8.24
N GLU A 48 1.19 0.50 -9.32
CA GLU A 48 2.05 -0.69 -9.25
C GLU A 48 3.36 -0.40 -8.49
N MET A 49 4.01 0.75 -8.76
CA MET A 49 5.20 1.17 -8.02
C MET A 49 4.92 1.42 -6.53
N VAL A 50 3.79 2.03 -6.21
CA VAL A 50 3.35 2.22 -4.82
C VAL A 50 3.13 0.87 -4.14
N GLY A 51 2.39 -0.05 -4.77
CA GLY A 51 2.15 -1.40 -4.25
C GLY A 51 3.44 -2.18 -3.99
N ALA A 52 4.37 -2.18 -4.95
CA ALA A 52 5.68 -2.83 -4.81
C ALA A 52 6.50 -2.24 -3.65
N THR A 53 6.45 -0.91 -3.47
CA THR A 53 7.15 -0.22 -2.38
C THR A 53 6.55 -0.60 -1.02
N LEU A 54 5.23 -0.58 -0.90
CA LEU A 54 4.52 -0.97 0.32
C LEU A 54 4.78 -2.43 0.69
N TYR A 55 4.76 -3.33 -0.30
CA TYR A 55 5.08 -4.75 -0.07
C TYR A 55 6.49 -4.92 0.49
N ARG A 56 7.50 -4.25 -0.10
CA ARG A 56 8.88 -4.31 0.38
C ARG A 56 9.03 -3.76 1.82
N VAL A 57 8.44 -2.60 2.11
CA VAL A 57 8.49 -2.01 3.47
C VAL A 57 7.78 -2.91 4.49
N GLY A 58 6.64 -3.47 4.12
CA GLY A 58 5.91 -4.43 4.95
C GLY A 58 6.68 -5.73 5.17
N LEU A 59 7.47 -6.18 4.19
CA LEU A 59 8.34 -7.35 4.28
C LEU A 59 9.53 -7.09 5.22
N GLU A 60 10.20 -5.94 5.08
CA GLU A 60 11.31 -5.51 5.94
C GLU A 60 10.87 -5.43 7.42
N ARG A 61 9.66 -4.90 7.68
CA ARG A 61 9.10 -4.88 9.04
C ARG A 61 8.80 -6.26 9.60
N ARG A 62 8.35 -7.20 8.76
CA ARG A 62 8.04 -8.58 9.17
C ARG A 62 9.29 -9.43 9.39
N MET A 63 10.38 -9.15 8.65
CA MET A 63 11.64 -9.88 8.78
C MET A 63 12.46 -9.44 10.00
N GLY A 64 12.19 -8.26 10.59
CA GLY A 64 13.00 -7.70 11.67
C GLY A 64 14.43 -7.37 11.21
N PRO A 65 15.26 -6.73 12.06
CA PRO A 65 16.67 -6.54 11.73
C PRO A 65 17.33 -7.91 11.59
N VAL A 66 17.88 -8.18 10.40
CA VAL A 66 18.77 -9.34 10.20
C VAL A 66 20.06 -9.06 10.96
N GLY A 67 20.13 -9.57 12.20
CA GLY A 67 21.35 -9.64 12.99
C GLY A 67 21.57 -8.48 13.96
N GLU A 68 21.05 -8.63 15.18
CA GLU A 68 21.85 -8.43 16.40
C GLU A 68 21.51 -9.58 17.36
N GLU A 69 21.99 -10.79 17.02
CA GLU A 69 22.23 -11.81 18.03
C GLU A 69 23.51 -11.40 18.78
N GLY A 70 23.41 -11.31 20.11
CA GLY A 70 24.43 -10.73 20.98
C GLY A 70 25.66 -11.59 21.29
#